data_AF-A0A2M7NXY4-F1
#
_entry.id   AF-A0A2M7NXY4-F1
#
_cell.length_a   1.000
_cell.length_b   1.000
_cell.length_c   1.000
_cell.angle_alpha   90.00
_cell.angle_beta   90.00
_cell.angle_gamma   90.00
#
_symmetry.space_group_name_H-M   'P 1'
#
loop_
_entity.id
_entity.type
_entity.pdbx_description
1 polymer ?
#
loop_
_entity_poly.entity_id
_entity_poly.type
_entity_poly.pdbx_seq_one_letter_code
_entity_poly.pdbx_strand_id
1 'polypeptide(L)'
;GIVALHIVWEDMAEVRSLVVDVRHRKKGIGRKLVEKTLEEAGILNIPNVFALTREEAFFKHIGFKRVAKNKLPQKVWKDCINCPLFPDCDEVPVIFRLKNNAGQK
;
A
#
# COMPACT_ATOMS: atom_id res chain seq x y z
N GLY A 1 2.72 -7.33 15.22
CA GLY A 1 2.62 -7.37 13.75
C GLY A 1 3.63 -6.41 13.20
N ILE A 2 3.99 -6.54 11.93
CA ILE A 2 4.97 -5.71 11.25
C ILE A 2 4.36 -5.15 9.96
N VAL A 3 4.89 -4.04 9.50
CA VAL A 3 4.62 -3.44 8.19
C VAL A 3 5.82 -2.55 7.83
N ALA A 4 6.05 -2.33 6.54
CA ALA A 4 7.03 -1.38 6.05
C ALA A 4 6.36 -0.40 5.09
N LEU A 5 6.81 0.85 5.09
CA LEU A 5 6.54 1.84 4.05
C LEU A 5 7.79 1.95 3.17
N HIS A 6 7.68 1.58 1.90
CA HIS A 6 8.77 1.62 0.94
C HIS A 6 8.58 2.79 -0.03
N ILE A 7 9.48 3.77 0.00
CA ILE A 7 9.43 4.92 -0.90
C ILE A 7 9.87 4.47 -2.30
N VAL A 8 8.97 4.61 -3.27
CA VAL A 8 9.22 4.21 -4.67
C VAL A 8 9.66 5.40 -5.51
N TRP A 9 9.03 6.56 -5.29
CA TRP A 9 9.34 7.81 -5.96
C TRP A 9 8.92 9.01 -5.08
N GLU A 10 9.17 10.24 -5.56
CA GLU A 10 8.85 11.50 -4.87
C GLU A 10 7.38 11.58 -4.40
N ASP A 11 6.45 11.07 -5.19
CA ASP A 11 5.00 11.17 -4.93
C ASP A 11 4.31 9.83 -4.65
N MET A 12 5.10 8.74 -4.53
CA MET A 12 4.56 7.39 -4.40
C MET A 12 5.36 6.47 -3.46
N ALA A 13 4.65 5.78 -2.56
CA ALA A 13 5.19 4.76 -1.67
C ALA A 13 4.31 3.51 -1.65
N GLU A 14 4.87 2.41 -1.14
CA GLU A 14 4.22 1.10 -1.06
C GLU A 14 4.14 0.59 0.37
N VAL A 15 2.97 0.09 0.77
CA VAL A 15 2.84 -0.73 1.98
C VAL A 15 3.35 -2.14 1.67
N ARG A 16 4.46 -2.52 2.30
CA ARG A 16 5.12 -3.82 2.11
C ARG A 16 5.16 -4.63 3.41
N SER A 17 5.34 -5.94 3.26
CA SER A 17 5.62 -6.87 4.35
C SER A 17 4.65 -6.77 5.54
N LEU A 18 3.37 -6.48 5.27
CA LEU A 18 2.33 -6.39 6.30
C LEU A 18 2.00 -7.80 6.82
N VAL A 19 2.31 -8.06 8.09
CA VAL A 19 2.04 -9.35 8.72
C VAL A 19 1.53 -9.16 10.15
N VAL A 20 0.46 -9.87 10.49
CA VAL A 20 -0.04 -10.01 11.86
C VAL A 20 -0.12 -11.49 12.21
N ASP A 21 0.50 -11.87 13.34
CA ASP A 21 0.43 -13.22 13.92
C ASP A 21 -1.04 -13.68 13.99
N VAL A 22 -1.30 -14.91 13.54
CA VAL A 22 -2.66 -15.44 13.36
C VAL A 22 -3.50 -15.35 14.64
N ARG A 23 -2.90 -15.53 15.83
CA ARG A 23 -3.56 -15.48 17.14
C ARG A 23 -3.99 -14.05 17.52
N HIS A 24 -3.53 -13.05 16.78
CA HIS A 24 -3.73 -11.63 17.02
C HIS A 24 -4.50 -10.93 15.88
N ARG A 25 -4.92 -11.66 14.84
CA ARG A 25 -5.76 -11.13 13.75
C ARG A 25 -7.16 -10.77 14.25
N LYS A 26 -7.89 -9.99 13.45
CA LYS A 26 -9.25 -9.48 13.74
C LYS A 26 -9.38 -8.57 14.99
N LYS A 27 -8.25 -8.18 15.60
CA LYS A 27 -8.19 -7.21 16.72
C LYS A 27 -7.84 -5.77 16.27
N GLY A 28 -7.97 -5.47 14.98
CA GLY A 28 -7.63 -4.15 14.41
C GLY A 28 -6.14 -3.83 14.27
N ILE A 29 -5.23 -4.75 14.62
CA ILE A 29 -3.77 -4.51 14.58
C ILE A 29 -3.29 -4.20 13.16
N GLY A 30 -3.72 -4.97 12.15
CA GLY A 30 -3.33 -4.74 10.75
C GLY A 30 -3.75 -3.36 10.25
N ARG A 31 -4.97 -2.93 10.59
CA ARG A 31 -5.47 -1.59 10.29
C ARG A 31 -4.56 -0.52 10.89
N LYS A 32 -4.27 -0.62 12.19
CA LYS A 32 -3.40 0.35 12.90
C LYS A 32 -2.00 0.43 12.30
N LEU A 33 -1.43 -0.70 11.88
CA LEU A 33 -0.13 -0.75 11.22
C LEU A 33 -0.16 0.02 9.89
N VAL A 34 -1.15 -0.24 9.03
CA VAL A 34 -1.30 0.47 7.75
C VAL A 34 -1.59 1.95 7.96
N GLU A 35 -2.47 2.31 8.90
CA GLU A 35 -2.75 3.72 9.23
C GLU A 35 -1.48 4.47 9.64
N LYS A 36 -0.57 3.85 10.40
CA LYS A 36 0.73 4.44 10.73
C LYS A 36 1.61 4.68 9.51
N THR A 37 1.64 3.76 8.55
CA THR A 37 2.35 4.00 7.28
C THR A 37 1.73 5.12 6.44
N LEU A 38 0.40 5.32 6.52
CA LEU A 38 -0.26 6.43 5.85
C LEU A 38 0.06 7.77 6.52
N GLU A 39 0.13 7.80 7.85
CA GLU A 39 0.61 8.97 8.60
C GLU A 39 2.06 9.33 8.22
N GLU A 40 2.96 8.35 8.19
CA GLU A 40 4.36 8.53 7.77
C GLU A 40 4.46 9.05 6.33
N ALA A 41 3.71 8.47 5.39
CA ALA A 41 3.65 8.98 4.01
C ALA A 41 3.16 10.44 3.95
N GLY A 42 2.20 10.81 4.81
CA GLY A 42 1.73 12.18 4.96
C GLY A 42 2.83 13.14 5.44
N ILE A 43 3.61 12.74 6.46
CA ILE A 43 4.77 13.51 6.97
C ILE A 43 5.83 13.70 5.87
N LEU A 44 6.04 12.67 5.05
CA LEU A 44 6.99 12.70 3.94
C LEU A 44 6.47 13.43 2.69
N ASN A 45 5.24 13.97 2.71
CA ASN A 45 4.57 14.58 1.56
C ASN A 45 4.45 13.65 0.34
N ILE A 46 4.23 12.35 0.58
CA ILE A 46 4.04 11.35 -0.46
C ILE A 46 2.53 11.07 -0.59
N PRO A 47 1.82 11.71 -1.54
CA PRO A 47 0.36 11.68 -1.57
C PRO A 47 -0.24 10.34 -2.00
N ASN A 48 0.52 9.48 -2.68
CA ASN A 48 0.03 8.20 -3.18
C ASN A 48 0.70 7.02 -2.44
N VAL A 49 -0.11 6.19 -1.80
CA VAL A 49 0.36 4.96 -1.17
C VAL A 49 -0.36 3.78 -1.80
N PHE A 50 0.38 2.81 -2.34
CA PHE A 50 -0.22 1.60 -2.94
C PHE A 50 0.18 0.33 -2.21
N ALA A 51 -0.47 -0.78 -2.55
CA ALA A 51 -0.03 -2.13 -2.20
C ALA A 51 -0.40 -3.09 -3.32
N LEU A 52 0.42 -4.11 -3.53
CA LEU A 52 0.05 -5.32 -4.27
C LEU A 52 -0.41 -6.35 -3.25
N THR A 53 -1.63 -6.88 -3.40
CA THR A 53 -2.21 -7.73 -2.35
C THR A 53 -3.20 -8.76 -2.88
N ARG A 54 -3.36 -9.86 -2.16
CA ARG A 54 -4.47 -10.80 -2.31
C ARG A 54 -5.67 -10.46 -1.41
N GLU A 55 -5.46 -9.62 -0.40
CA GLU A 55 -6.43 -9.27 0.63
C GLU A 55 -7.13 -7.92 0.31
N GLU A 56 -7.71 -7.81 -0.89
CA GLU A 56 -8.31 -6.56 -1.39
C GLU A 56 -9.35 -5.97 -0.42
N ALA A 57 -10.19 -6.82 0.17
CA ALA A 57 -11.24 -6.41 1.10
C ALA A 57 -10.68 -5.73 2.36
N PHE A 58 -9.57 -6.23 2.91
CA PHE A 58 -8.91 -5.64 4.06
C PHE A 58 -8.48 -4.19 3.79
N PHE A 59 -7.82 -3.96 2.65
CA PHE A 59 -7.37 -2.61 2.27
C PHE A 59 -8.54 -1.69 1.92
N LYS A 60 -9.61 -2.20 1.29
CA LYS A 60 -10.84 -1.44 1.04
C LYS A 60 -11.46 -0.89 2.32
N HIS A 61 -11.46 -1.66 3.41
CA HIS A 61 -11.98 -1.21 4.71
C HIS A 61 -11.15 -0.07 5.35
N ILE A 62 -9.93 0.17 4.89
CA ILE A 62 -9.06 1.28 5.33
C ILE A 62 -9.27 2.51 4.43
N GLY A 63 -9.82 2.33 3.23
CA GLY A 63 -10.09 3.40 2.27
C GLY A 63 -9.23 3.31 1.00
N PHE A 64 -8.42 2.27 0.83
CA PHE A 64 -7.76 2.00 -0.43
C PHE A 64 -8.80 1.65 -1.51
N LYS A 65 -8.50 2.00 -2.76
CA LYS A 65 -9.31 1.66 -3.92
C LYS A 65 -8.51 0.79 -4.87
N ARG A 66 -9.13 -0.26 -5.40
CA ARG A 66 -8.53 -1.05 -6.48
C ARG A 66 -8.31 -0.16 -7.70
N VAL A 67 -7.17 -0.35 -8.34
CA VAL A 67 -6.85 0.26 -9.64
C VAL A 67 -6.53 -0.82 -10.66
N ALA A 68 -6.52 -0.46 -11.94
CA ALA A 68 -6.04 -1.35 -12.97
C ALA A 68 -4.50 -1.40 -12.95
N LYS A 69 -3.90 -2.55 -13.28
CA LYS A 69 -2.42 -2.70 -13.31
C LYS A 69 -1.77 -1.63 -14.22
N ASN A 70 -2.37 -1.32 -15.36
CA ASN A 70 -1.87 -0.28 -16.29
C ASN A 70 -1.95 1.16 -15.77
N LYS A 71 -2.61 1.43 -14.63
CA LYS A 71 -2.68 2.76 -14.01
C LYS A 71 -1.52 3.04 -13.06
N LEU A 72 -0.75 2.03 -12.65
CA LEU A 72 0.44 2.22 -11.84
C LEU A 72 1.65 2.51 -12.73
N PRO A 73 2.53 3.47 -12.35
CA PRO A 73 3.75 3.77 -13.08
C PRO A 73 4.63 2.53 -13.28
N GLN A 74 5.39 2.51 -14.39
CA GLN A 74 6.26 1.37 -14.71
C GLN A 74 7.24 1.00 -13.58
N LYS A 75 7.70 2.01 -12.82
CA LYS A 75 8.62 1.86 -11.68
C LYS A 75 8.10 0.94 -10.57
N VAL A 76 6.77 0.79 -10.44
CA VAL A 76 6.18 -0.14 -9.46
C VAL A 76 6.48 -1.60 -9.81
N TRP A 77 6.59 -1.92 -11.10
CA TRP A 77 6.71 -3.29 -11.59
C TRP A 77 8.15 -3.82 -11.57
N LYS A 78 9.10 -3.08 -10.99
CA LYS A 78 10.52 -3.49 -10.93
C LYS A 78 10.69 -4.88 -10.33
N ASP A 79 9.95 -5.17 -9.26
CA ASP A 79 10.01 -6.47 -8.59
C ASP A 79 9.26 -7.55 -9.36
N CYS A 80 8.25 -7.18 -10.15
CA CYS A 80 7.48 -8.11 -10.97
C CYS A 80 8.28 -8.69 -12.14
N ILE A 81 9.27 -7.96 -12.67
CA ILE A 81 10.11 -8.43 -13.80
C ILE A 81 10.85 -9.73 -13.45
N ASN A 82 11.27 -9.88 -12.19
CA ASN A 82 11.98 -11.08 -11.71
C ASN A 82 11.05 -12.02 -10.92
N CYS A 83 9.74 -11.76 -10.90
CA CYS A 83 8.80 -12.55 -10.13
C CYS A 83 8.52 -13.88 -10.86
N PRO A 84 8.66 -15.04 -10.20
CA PRO A 84 8.38 -16.33 -10.82
C PRO A 84 6.89 -16.52 -11.15
N LEU A 85 6.02 -15.69 -10.57
CA LEU A 85 4.58 -15.69 -10.85
C LEU A 85 4.20 -14.70 -11.95
N PHE A 86 5.13 -13.92 -12.50
CA PHE A 86 4.80 -13.03 -13.63
C PHE A 86 4.66 -13.85 -14.93
N PRO A 87 3.64 -13.60 -15.77
CA PRO A 87 2.59 -12.56 -15.68
C PRO A 87 1.32 -12.96 -14.90
N ASP A 88 1.21 -14.23 -14.47
CA ASP A 88 0.03 -14.83 -13.86
C ASP A 88 -0.22 -14.47 -12.37
N CYS A 89 0.53 -13.52 -11.83
CA CYS A 89 0.42 -13.10 -10.44
C CYS A 89 -1.00 -12.57 -10.14
N ASP A 90 -1.63 -13.19 -9.14
CA ASP A 90 -3.00 -12.97 -8.68
C ASP A 90 -3.13 -11.79 -7.70
N GLU A 91 -2.02 -11.13 -7.36
CA GLU A 91 -2.08 -9.90 -6.58
C GLU A 91 -2.74 -8.77 -7.38
N VAL A 92 -3.60 -8.03 -6.69
CA VAL A 92 -4.30 -6.86 -7.24
C VAL A 92 -3.70 -5.59 -6.67
N PRO A 93 -3.54 -4.54 -7.50
CA PRO A 93 -3.08 -3.24 -7.03
C PRO A 93 -4.21 -2.46 -6.39
N VAL A 94 -3.96 -1.94 -5.18
CA VAL A 94 -4.83 -1.03 -4.46
C VAL A 94 -4.07 0.25 -4.13
N ILE A 95 -4.75 1.40 -4.14
CA ILE A 95 -4.14 2.72 -3.88
C ILE A 95 -4.96 3.52 -2.89
N PHE A 96 -4.28 4.18 -1.97
CA PHE A 96 -4.78 5.21 -1.09
C PHE A 96 -4.20 6.55 -1.52
N ARG A 97 -5.05 7.57 -1.64
CA ARG A 97 -4.62 8.94 -1.92
C ARG A 97 -4.85 9.76 -0.66
N LEU A 98 -3.76 10.25 -0.08
CA LEU A 98 -3.82 11.20 1.02
C LEU A 98 -4.51 12.47 0.52
N LYS A 99 -5.35 13.06 1.37
CA LYS A 99 -5.91 14.38 1.08
C LYS A 99 -4.77 15.37 1.23
N ASN A 100 -4.44 16.10 0.16
CA ASN A 100 -3.49 17.21 0.27
C ASN A 100 -4.05 18.22 1.28
N ASN A 101 -3.35 18.39 2.41
CA ASN A 101 -3.49 19.57 3.25
C ASN A 101 -2.72 20.75 2.65
N ALA A 102 -2.76 20.93 1.32
CA ALA A 102 -2.25 22.12 0.65
C ALA A 102 -3.19 23.28 1.01
N GLY A 103 -3.02 23.85 2.20
CA GLY A 103 -3.86 24.93 2.71
C GLY A 103 -3.93 25.11 4.23
N GLN A 104 -3.13 24.43 5.05
CA GLN A 104 -3.06 24.75 6.49
C GLN A 104 -1.66 25.22 6.89
N LYS A 105 -1.45 26.51 6.62
CA LYS A 105 -0.41 27.45 7.09
C LYS A 105 1.04 27.19 6.70
#